data_AF-A0AA37URD4-F1
#
_entry.id   AF-A0AA37URD4-F1
#
_cell.length_a   1.000
_cell.length_b   1.000
_cell.length_c   1.000
_cell.angle_alpha   90.00
_cell.angle_beta   90.00
_cell.angle_gamma   90.00
#
_symmetry.space_group_name_H-M   'P 1'
#
loop_
_entity.id
_entity.type
_entity.pdbx_description
1 polymer ?
#
loop_
_entity_poly.entity_id
_entity_poly.type
_entity_poly.pdbx_seq_one_letter_code
_entity_poly.pdbx_strand_id
1 'polypeptide(L)'
;MADKDIEKYLKQTHDRVFENNRRWAEEKKKQDPNFFDLGLLNPWLRNIRDVYRLHEAELDTIKDEEARYDRLVELNVIEQCRNVIKTAAIQQSYAKNKFPIVHGWVFGFNDGLLKDLKIDHESMLHDIQKLYHLPDADF
;
A
#
# COMPACT_ATOMS: atom_id res chain seq x y z
N MET A 1 21.01 16.69 19.01
CA MET A 1 20.95 15.22 19.11
C MET A 1 21.53 14.68 17.82
N ALA A 2 22.52 13.79 17.89
CA ALA A 2 23.20 13.32 16.69
C ALA A 2 22.29 12.34 15.94
N ASP A 3 22.32 12.38 14.62
CA ASP A 3 21.53 11.54 13.70
C ASP A 3 21.58 10.04 14.08
N LYS A 4 22.76 9.59 14.56
CA LYS A 4 23.02 8.23 15.05
C LYS A 4 22.22 7.85 16.31
N ASP A 5 21.86 8.80 17.15
CA ASP A 5 21.08 8.54 18.37
C ASP A 5 19.60 8.31 18.03
N ILE A 6 19.08 9.02 17.01
CA ILE A 6 17.72 8.85 16.50
C ILE A 6 17.58 7.50 15.79
N GLU A 7 18.53 7.16 14.92
CA GLU A 7 18.53 5.88 14.19
C GLU A 7 18.58 4.68 15.16
N LYS A 8 19.41 4.77 16.22
CA LYS A 8 19.50 3.75 17.26
C LYS A 8 18.21 3.62 18.07
N TYR A 9 17.58 4.74 18.42
CA TYR A 9 16.31 4.74 19.14
C TYR A 9 15.20 4.11 18.30
N LEU A 10 15.08 4.51 17.03
CA LEU A 10 14.08 3.97 16.10
C LEU A 10 14.25 2.46 15.92
N LYS A 11 15.48 1.96 15.69
CA LYS A 11 15.76 0.52 15.61
C LYS A 11 15.40 -0.24 16.89
N GLN A 12 15.78 0.29 18.06
CA GLN A 12 15.41 -0.35 19.34
C GLN A 12 13.90 -0.37 19.60
N THR A 13 13.18 0.68 19.21
CA THR A 13 11.71 0.70 19.32
C THR A 13 11.05 -0.22 18.29
N HIS A 14 11.60 -0.28 17.08
CA HIS A 14 11.14 -1.14 15.99
C HIS A 14 11.18 -2.61 16.42
N ASP A 15 12.37 -3.11 16.74
CA ASP A 15 12.56 -4.51 17.12
C ASP A 15 11.65 -4.89 18.29
N ARG A 16 11.53 -3.99 19.29
CA ARG A 16 10.67 -4.19 20.46
C ARG A 16 9.18 -4.24 20.13
N VAL A 17 8.67 -3.36 19.27
CA VAL A 17 7.25 -3.35 18.89
C VAL A 17 6.90 -4.62 18.12
N PHE A 18 7.74 -5.03 17.18
CA PHE A 18 7.50 -6.23 16.39
C PHE A 18 7.65 -7.51 17.24
N GLU A 19 8.62 -7.56 18.14
CA GLU A 19 8.78 -8.66 19.10
C GLU A 19 7.54 -8.79 20.00
N ASN A 20 7.04 -7.67 20.52
CA ASN A 20 5.83 -7.66 21.36
C ASN A 20 4.59 -8.07 20.57
N ASN A 21 4.43 -7.59 19.33
CA ASN A 21 3.33 -7.97 18.46
C ASN A 21 3.38 -9.46 18.12
N ARG A 22 4.58 -10.02 17.87
CA ARG A 22 4.78 -11.46 17.64
C ARG A 22 4.36 -12.28 18.86
N ARG A 23 4.85 -11.92 20.05
CA ARG A 23 4.50 -12.61 21.31
C ARG A 23 3.00 -12.55 21.59
N TRP A 24 2.40 -11.38 21.45
CA TRP A 24 0.97 -11.21 21.60
C TRP A 24 0.18 -12.07 20.60
N ALA A 25 0.60 -12.12 19.34
CA ALA A 25 -0.05 -12.95 18.32
C ALA A 25 0.07 -14.45 18.64
N GLU A 26 1.22 -14.91 19.14
CA GLU A 26 1.42 -16.29 19.58
C GLU A 26 0.55 -16.64 20.79
N GLU A 27 0.49 -15.76 21.80
CA GLU A 27 -0.39 -15.93 22.95
C GLU A 27 -1.86 -16.00 22.54
N LYS A 28 -2.28 -15.13 21.61
CA LYS A 28 -3.64 -15.14 21.06
C LYS A 28 -3.96 -16.42 20.30
N LYS A 29 -3.04 -16.93 19.49
CA LYS A 29 -3.19 -18.25 18.82
C LYS A 29 -3.31 -19.40 19.82
N LYS A 30 -2.57 -19.36 20.93
CA LYS A 30 -2.67 -20.38 21.98
C LYS A 30 -4.02 -20.31 22.71
N GLN A 31 -4.52 -19.11 22.94
CA GLN A 31 -5.80 -18.87 23.62
C GLN A 31 -7.00 -19.26 22.73
N ASP A 32 -6.92 -18.95 21.44
CA ASP A 32 -7.91 -19.28 20.44
C ASP A 32 -7.21 -19.64 19.12
N PRO A 33 -7.16 -20.94 18.74
CA PRO A 33 -6.51 -21.38 17.51
C PRO A 33 -7.11 -20.75 16.25
N ASN A 34 -8.38 -20.34 16.32
CA ASN A 34 -9.12 -19.72 15.23
C ASN A 34 -9.18 -18.18 15.37
N PHE A 35 -8.38 -17.59 16.27
CA PHE A 35 -8.39 -16.13 16.47
C PHE A 35 -8.04 -15.34 15.21
N PHE A 36 -7.10 -15.88 14.42
CA PHE A 36 -6.74 -15.35 13.12
C PHE A 36 -7.47 -16.08 11.98
N ASP A 37 -8.51 -16.85 12.28
CA ASP A 37 -9.32 -17.46 11.25
C ASP A 37 -9.99 -16.33 10.45
N LEU A 38 -9.55 -16.19 9.21
CA LEU A 38 -9.70 -14.97 8.44
C LEU A 38 -11.13 -14.80 7.90
N GLY A 39 -12.16 -15.42 8.50
CA GLY A 39 -13.53 -15.48 7.96
C GLY A 39 -14.02 -14.18 7.31
N LEU A 40 -14.13 -13.10 8.11
CA LEU A 40 -14.53 -11.77 7.64
C LEU A 40 -13.39 -10.96 7.02
N LEU A 41 -12.13 -11.30 7.30
CA LEU A 41 -10.95 -10.60 6.78
C LEU A 41 -10.55 -11.09 5.39
N ASN A 42 -10.94 -12.30 5.01
CA ASN A 42 -10.60 -12.96 3.75
C ASN A 42 -11.05 -12.17 2.53
N PRO A 43 -12.28 -11.60 2.48
CA PRO A 43 -12.68 -10.74 1.38
C PRO A 43 -11.82 -9.48 1.27
N TRP A 44 -11.37 -8.91 2.38
CA TRP A 44 -10.47 -7.76 2.37
C TRP A 44 -9.06 -8.20 1.91
N LEU A 45 -8.47 -9.21 2.54
CA LEU A 45 -7.15 -9.72 2.14
C LEU A 45 -7.10 -10.24 0.69
N ARG A 46 -8.24 -10.62 0.10
CA ARG A 46 -8.34 -10.95 -1.32
C ARG A 46 -7.86 -9.82 -2.22
N ASN A 47 -8.16 -8.56 -1.90
CA ASN A 47 -7.69 -7.41 -2.70
C ASN A 47 -6.16 -7.34 -2.75
N ILE A 48 -5.46 -7.67 -1.65
CA ILE A 48 -4.00 -7.71 -1.63
C ILE A 48 -3.49 -8.89 -2.47
N ARG A 49 -4.14 -10.05 -2.38
CA ARG A 49 -3.81 -11.20 -3.23
C ARG A 49 -4.04 -10.92 -4.72
N ASP A 50 -5.05 -10.12 -5.05
CA ASP A 50 -5.33 -9.74 -6.43
C ASP A 50 -4.26 -8.76 -6.96
N VAL A 51 -3.71 -7.88 -6.12
CA VAL A 51 -2.51 -7.10 -6.47
C VAL A 51 -1.32 -8.00 -6.74
N TYR A 52 -1.08 -9.02 -5.90
CA TYR A 52 0.00 -9.98 -6.14
C TYR A 52 -0.17 -10.67 -7.50
N ARG A 53 -1.38 -11.16 -7.80
CA ARG A 53 -1.68 -11.82 -9.07
C ARG A 53 -1.48 -10.92 -10.28
N LEU A 54 -1.85 -9.64 -10.17
CA LEU A 54 -1.68 -8.67 -11.25
C LEU A 54 -0.19 -8.45 -11.59
N HIS A 55 0.68 -8.57 -10.59
CA HIS A 55 2.12 -8.32 -10.69
C HIS A 55 2.96 -9.59 -10.43
N GLU A 56 2.38 -10.77 -10.64
CA GLU A 56 2.99 -12.07 -10.29
C GLU A 56 4.34 -12.26 -10.97
N ALA A 57 4.40 -11.97 -12.27
CA ALA A 57 5.63 -12.08 -13.06
C ALA A 57 6.76 -11.19 -12.54
N GLU A 58 6.45 -10.01 -11.98
CA GLU A 58 7.45 -9.14 -11.38
C GLU A 58 7.88 -9.68 -10.01
N LEU A 59 6.91 -9.97 -9.14
CA LEU A 59 7.17 -10.40 -7.76
C LEU A 59 7.91 -11.74 -7.68
N ASP A 60 7.59 -12.69 -8.55
CA ASP A 60 8.21 -14.02 -8.56
C ASP A 60 9.67 -13.98 -9.01
N THR A 61 10.12 -12.90 -9.67
CA THR A 61 11.54 -12.72 -10.00
C THR A 61 12.39 -12.32 -8.80
N ILE A 62 11.78 -11.79 -7.74
CA ILE A 62 12.45 -11.32 -6.53
C ILE A 62 12.63 -12.50 -5.59
N LYS A 63 13.84 -13.07 -5.53
CA LYS A 63 14.12 -14.28 -4.73
C LYS A 63 14.05 -14.05 -3.22
N ASP A 64 14.47 -12.89 -2.76
CA ASP A 64 14.45 -12.52 -1.35
C ASP A 64 13.01 -12.22 -0.89
N GLU A 65 12.59 -12.88 0.19
CA GLU A 65 11.19 -12.82 0.66
C GLU A 65 10.84 -11.45 1.24
N GLU A 66 11.77 -10.83 1.98
CA GLU A 66 11.58 -9.51 2.57
C GLU A 66 11.49 -8.44 1.48
N ALA A 67 12.40 -8.45 0.51
CA ALA A 67 12.35 -7.55 -0.64
C ALA A 67 11.08 -7.75 -1.48
N ARG A 68 10.59 -8.99 -1.63
CA ARG A 68 9.33 -9.26 -2.34
C ARG A 68 8.13 -8.72 -1.57
N TYR A 69 8.14 -8.86 -0.25
CA TYR A 69 7.11 -8.31 0.62
C TYR A 69 7.08 -6.78 0.54
N ASP A 70 8.24 -6.12 0.65
CA ASP A 70 8.36 -4.67 0.52
C ASP A 70 7.85 -4.21 -0.85
N ARG A 71 8.22 -4.92 -1.92
CA ARG A 71 7.74 -4.61 -3.26
C ARG A 71 6.23 -4.79 -3.40
N LEU A 72 5.64 -5.81 -2.80
CA LEU A 72 4.18 -5.99 -2.77
C LEU A 72 3.48 -4.83 -2.06
N VAL A 73 4.06 -4.29 -0.98
CA VAL A 73 3.53 -3.11 -0.30
C VAL A 73 3.53 -1.90 -1.24
N GLU A 74 4.62 -1.66 -1.96
CA GLU A 74 4.71 -0.58 -2.94
C GLU A 74 3.66 -0.72 -4.04
N LEU A 75 3.55 -1.91 -4.63
CA LEU A 75 2.55 -2.21 -5.66
C LEU A 75 1.13 -2.06 -5.13
N ASN A 76 0.88 -2.44 -3.88
CA ASN A 76 -0.42 -2.25 -3.24
C ASN A 76 -0.79 -0.76 -3.16
N VAL A 77 0.15 0.10 -2.75
CA VAL A 77 -0.06 1.55 -2.72
C VAL A 77 -0.33 2.09 -4.12
N ILE A 78 0.44 1.68 -5.14
CA ILE A 78 0.24 2.09 -6.53
C ILE A 78 -1.15 1.71 -7.03
N GLU A 79 -1.59 0.46 -6.80
CA GLU A 79 -2.93 0.02 -7.20
C GLU A 79 -4.04 0.72 -6.43
N GLN A 80 -3.84 1.06 -5.15
CA GLN A 80 -4.81 1.86 -4.40
C GLN A 80 -4.89 3.31 -4.92
N CYS A 81 -3.76 3.94 -5.23
CA CYS A 81 -3.74 5.25 -5.89
C CYS A 81 -4.53 5.19 -7.21
N ARG A 82 -4.30 4.17 -8.02
CA ARG A 82 -5.05 3.95 -9.26
C ARG A 82 -6.54 3.81 -8.99
N ASN A 83 -6.95 3.06 -7.98
CA ASN A 83 -8.37 2.91 -7.60
C ASN A 83 -9.00 4.22 -7.14
N VAL A 84 -8.28 5.06 -6.42
CA VAL A 84 -8.73 6.41 -6.04
C VAL A 84 -8.92 7.27 -7.30
N ILE A 85 -7.93 7.29 -8.21
CA ILE A 85 -8.00 8.07 -9.47
C ILE A 85 -9.19 7.65 -10.34
N LYS A 86 -9.55 6.36 -10.33
CA LYS A 86 -10.74 5.85 -11.06
C LYS A 86 -12.05 6.45 -10.58
N THR A 87 -12.14 6.95 -9.35
CA THR A 87 -13.41 7.44 -8.80
C THR A 87 -13.93 8.68 -9.54
N ALA A 88 -15.24 8.74 -9.76
CA ALA A 88 -15.87 9.87 -10.45
C ALA A 88 -15.59 11.22 -9.75
N ALA A 89 -15.53 11.23 -8.41
CA ALA A 89 -15.23 12.42 -7.64
C ALA A 89 -13.85 13.01 -7.98
N ILE A 90 -12.83 12.16 -8.08
CA ILE A 90 -11.47 12.60 -8.47
C ILE A 90 -11.46 13.06 -9.92
N GLN A 91 -12.02 12.28 -10.84
CA GLN A 91 -12.01 12.63 -12.26
C GLN A 91 -12.75 13.95 -12.55
N GLN A 92 -13.93 14.15 -11.97
CA GLN A 92 -14.73 15.36 -12.17
C GLN A 92 -14.07 16.59 -11.55
N SER A 93 -13.56 16.47 -10.31
CA SER A 93 -12.88 17.58 -9.65
C SER A 93 -11.59 17.95 -10.38
N TYR A 94 -10.82 16.95 -10.83
CA TYR A 94 -9.57 17.20 -11.56
C TYR A 94 -9.82 17.84 -12.93
N ALA A 95 -10.87 17.42 -13.66
CA ALA A 95 -11.24 18.02 -14.94
C ALA A 95 -11.53 19.53 -14.80
N LYS A 96 -12.26 19.93 -13.74
CA LYS A 96 -12.67 21.31 -13.50
C LYS A 96 -11.57 22.16 -12.85
N ASN A 97 -10.89 21.61 -11.86
CA ASN A 97 -10.05 22.38 -10.93
C ASN A 97 -8.57 22.00 -10.97
N LYS A 98 -8.18 20.97 -11.74
CA LYS A 98 -6.83 20.36 -11.72
C LYS A 98 -6.39 19.92 -10.32
N PHE A 99 -7.36 19.54 -9.47
CA PHE A 99 -7.17 19.09 -8.10
C PHE A 99 -8.31 18.13 -7.70
N PRO A 100 -8.08 17.11 -6.85
CA PRO A 100 -6.83 16.76 -6.16
C PRO A 100 -5.85 15.93 -7.00
N ILE A 101 -4.55 16.06 -6.69
CA ILE A 101 -3.48 15.19 -7.20
C ILE A 101 -3.28 14.06 -6.20
N VAL A 102 -3.22 12.82 -6.70
CA VAL A 102 -3.04 11.63 -5.87
C VAL A 102 -1.56 11.31 -5.75
N HIS A 103 -1.06 11.17 -4.53
CA HIS A 103 0.31 10.74 -4.21
C HIS A 103 0.28 9.40 -3.48
N GLY A 104 1.35 8.61 -3.64
CA GLY A 104 1.53 7.32 -2.99
C GLY A 104 2.86 7.25 -2.28
N TRP A 105 2.82 7.10 -0.96
CA TRP A 105 4.01 7.05 -0.10
C TRP A 105 4.03 5.75 0.70
N VAL A 106 5.24 5.25 0.96
CA VAL A 106 5.48 4.12 1.87
C VAL A 106 6.37 4.61 3.00
N PHE A 107 5.99 4.28 4.23
CA PHE A 107 6.77 4.61 5.42
C PHE A 107 7.57 3.39 5.87
N GLY A 108 8.90 3.52 5.91
CA GLY A 108 9.79 2.50 6.44
C GLY A 108 9.91 2.63 7.96
N PHE A 109 9.52 1.61 8.71
CA PHE A 109 9.72 1.60 10.17
C PHE A 109 11.19 1.34 10.56
N ASN A 110 11.97 0.72 9.67
CA ASN A 110 13.38 0.39 9.89
C ASN A 110 14.29 1.62 9.92
N ASP A 111 14.01 2.58 9.05
CA ASP A 111 14.80 3.78 8.82
C ASP A 111 14.06 5.08 9.16
N GLY A 112 12.74 5.02 9.37
CA GLY A 112 11.89 6.17 9.66
C GLY A 112 11.65 7.08 8.45
N LEU A 113 11.94 6.62 7.24
CA LEU A 113 11.87 7.45 6.03
C LEU A 113 10.56 7.24 5.28
N LEU A 114 10.05 8.33 4.69
CA LEU A 114 8.97 8.28 3.70
C LEU A 114 9.58 8.11 2.32
N LYS A 115 9.26 6.99 1.66
CA LYS A 115 9.56 6.73 0.26
C LYS A 115 8.41 7.22 -0.60
N ASP A 116 8.68 8.23 -1.43
CA ASP A 116 7.75 8.67 -2.46
C ASP A 116 7.81 7.74 -3.67
N LEU A 117 6.69 7.09 -4.01
CA LEU A 117 6.60 6.17 -5.15
C LEU A 117 6.45 6.89 -6.50
N LYS A 118 6.47 8.23 -6.51
CA LYS A 118 6.45 9.05 -7.73
C LYS A 118 5.29 8.69 -8.65
N ILE A 119 4.10 8.59 -8.06
CA ILE A 119 2.84 8.36 -8.78
C ILE A 119 2.67 9.45 -9.85
N ASP A 120 2.70 9.05 -11.12
CA ASP A 120 2.33 9.91 -12.25
C ASP A 120 0.81 9.97 -12.37
N HIS A 121 0.22 10.93 -11.65
CA HIS A 121 -1.23 11.12 -11.63
C HIS A 121 -1.82 11.35 -13.03
N GLU A 122 -1.18 12.18 -13.85
CA GLU A 122 -1.72 12.57 -15.15
C GLU A 122 -1.68 11.41 -16.14
N SER A 123 -0.55 10.67 -16.19
CA SER A 123 -0.46 9.49 -17.03
C SER A 123 -1.46 8.42 -16.61
N MET A 124 -1.61 8.16 -15.30
CA MET A 124 -2.60 7.19 -14.81
C MET A 124 -4.02 7.60 -15.13
N LEU A 125 -4.37 8.89 -14.95
CA LEU A 125 -5.69 9.39 -15.28
C LEU A 125 -6.00 9.21 -16.78
N HIS A 126 -5.04 9.54 -17.64
CA HIS A 126 -5.18 9.36 -19.08
C HIS A 126 -5.39 7.89 -19.47
N ASP A 127 -4.64 6.96 -18.88
CA ASP A 127 -4.81 5.53 -19.14
C ASP A 127 -6.16 4.99 -18.64
N ILE A 128 -6.67 5.53 -17.53
CA ILE A 128 -8.01 5.21 -17.03
C ILE A 128 -9.08 5.75 -18.00
N GLN A 129 -8.96 7.00 -18.46
CA GLN A 129 -9.95 7.62 -19.36
C GLN A 129 -10.05 6.92 -20.72
N LYS A 130 -8.98 6.31 -21.23
CA LYS A 130 -9.05 5.46 -22.44
C LYS A 130 -10.08 4.33 -22.30
N LEU A 131 -10.18 3.75 -21.10
CA LEU A 131 -11.08 2.65 -20.78
C LEU A 131 -12.47 3.12 -20.34
N TYR A 132 -12.54 4.30 -19.71
CA TYR A 132 -13.75 4.92 -19.23
C TYR A 132 -14.01 6.21 -20.02
N HIS A 133 -14.63 6.09 -21.20
CA HIS A 133 -15.25 7.24 -21.86
C HIS A 133 -16.45 7.68 -21.00
N LEU A 134 -16.20 8.54 -20.01
CA LEU A 134 -17.27 9.32 -19.41
C LEU A 134 -17.71 10.30 -20.50
N PRO A 135 -18.95 10.21 -21.02
CA PRO A 135 -19.46 11.26 -21.88
C PRO A 135 -19.34 12.57 -21.12
N ASP A 136 -18.91 13.62 -21.81
CA ASP A 136 -18.82 14.96 -21.25
C ASP A 136 -20.10 15.22 -20.48
N ALA A 137 -19.96 15.25 -19.15
CA ALA A 137 -21.09 15.41 -18.26
C ALA A 137 -21.47 16.89 -18.32
N ASP A 138 -22.26 17.22 -19.34
CA ASP A 138 -23.06 18.43 -19.42
C ASP A 138 -23.99 18.45 -18.18
N PHE A 139 -23.58 19.20 -17.17
CA PHE A 139 -24.41 19.66 -16.06
C PHE A 139 -24.17 21.15 -15.85
#